data_AF-A0AAU4SBR8-F1
#
_entry.id   AF-A0AAU4SBR8-F1
#
_cell.length_a   1.000
_cell.length_b   1.000
_cell.length_c   1.000
_cell.angle_alpha   90.00
_cell.angle_beta   90.00
_cell.angle_gamma   90.00
#
_symmetry.space_group_name_H-M   'P 1'
#
loop_
_entity.id
_entity.type
_entity.pdbx_description
1 polymer ?
#
loop_
_entity_poly.entity_id
_entity_poly.type
_entity_poly.pdbx_seq_one_letter_code
_entity_poly.pdbx_strand_id
1 'polypeptide(L)'
;MEAGALGGGQCVEDLTLMFCSFTRRPKILRLYGTARCVFPDAPEWEALIGRFGIHPIPRSIMVVSLTRITDSCGFTVPEMDLVRERDLQDQWGMRKSDQELEDYMRQKNSAGIDGLPARPHQEQ
;
A
#
# COMPACT_ATOMS: atom_id res chain seq x y z
N MET A 1 27.13 -7.74 7.09
CA MET A 1 25.96 -8.53 7.54
C MET A 1 25.11 -8.76 6.32
N GLU A 2 25.12 -9.99 5.83
CA GLU A 2 24.54 -10.38 4.55
C GLU A 2 23.02 -10.21 4.55
N ALA A 3 22.51 -9.55 3.52
CA ALA A 3 21.10 -9.58 3.17
C ALA A 3 20.78 -11.01 2.70
N GLY A 4 20.23 -11.81 3.60
CA GLY A 4 19.63 -13.09 3.24
C GLY A 4 18.51 -12.83 2.24
N ALA A 5 18.57 -13.55 1.12
CA ALA A 5 17.55 -13.56 0.08
C ALA A 5 16.17 -13.88 0.68
N LEU A 6 15.34 -12.86 0.84
CA LEU A 6 13.91 -13.00 1.10
C LEU A 6 13.19 -12.71 -0.22
N GLY A 7 12.38 -13.67 -0.66
CA GLY A 7 11.79 -13.72 -1.98
C GLY A 7 11.01 -12.46 -2.40
N GLY A 8 11.19 -12.10 -3.67
CA GLY A 8 10.13 -11.64 -4.57
C GLY A 8 9.47 -10.28 -4.35
N GLY A 9 9.94 -9.45 -3.42
CA GLY A 9 9.35 -8.13 -3.17
C GLY A 9 10.32 -6.97 -3.37
N GLN A 10 9.91 -5.93 -4.09
CA GLN A 10 10.67 -4.68 -4.16
C GLN A 10 10.71 -4.02 -2.77
N CYS A 11 11.91 -3.69 -2.30
CA CYS A 11 12.13 -2.95 -1.07
C CYS A 11 11.98 -1.45 -1.36
N VAL A 12 11.13 -0.78 -0.58
CA VAL A 12 11.11 0.67 -0.43
C VAL A 12 12.00 0.97 0.75
N GLU A 13 13.18 1.54 0.45
CA GLU A 13 14.24 1.78 1.44
C GLU A 13 13.77 2.70 2.57
N ASP A 14 12.90 3.68 2.29
CA ASP A 14 12.34 4.58 3.30
C ASP A 14 10.84 4.82 3.08
N LEU A 15 10.03 4.48 4.10
CA LEU A 15 8.60 4.75 4.16
C LEU A 15 8.24 5.48 5.46
N THR A 16 7.34 6.47 5.36
CA THR A 16 6.67 7.06 6.51
C THR A 16 5.16 6.92 6.38
N LEU A 17 4.52 6.30 7.38
CA LEU A 17 3.07 6.31 7.55
C LEU A 17 2.69 7.45 8.49
N MET A 18 1.78 8.33 8.07
CA MET A 18 1.30 9.45 8.88
C MET A 18 -0.19 9.33 9.15
N PHE A 19 -0.56 9.34 10.44
CA PHE A 19 -1.93 9.36 10.90
C PHE A 19 -2.24 10.74 11.50
N CYS A 20 -3.37 11.31 11.12
CA CYS A 20 -3.83 12.61 11.61
C CYS A 20 -5.17 12.44 12.32
N SER A 21 -5.31 13.03 13.50
CA SER A 21 -6.61 13.18 14.16
C SER A 21 -7.28 14.44 13.64
N PHE A 22 -8.41 14.26 12.96
CA PHE A 22 -9.23 15.34 12.39
C PHE A 22 -10.43 15.71 13.28
N THR A 23 -10.49 15.14 14.48
CA THR A 23 -11.54 15.44 15.46
C THR A 23 -11.01 16.40 16.52
N ARG A 24 -11.83 16.69 17.54
CA ARG A 24 -11.56 17.66 18.61
C ARG A 24 -10.15 17.60 19.24
N ARG A 25 -9.51 16.43 19.30
CA ARG A 25 -8.15 16.31 19.85
C ARG A 25 -7.14 16.21 18.71
N PRO A 26 -6.45 17.32 18.34
CA PRO A 26 -5.46 17.26 17.27
C PRO A 26 -4.27 16.41 17.68
N LYS A 27 -3.78 15.61 16.73
CA LYS A 27 -2.58 14.79 16.88
C LYS A 27 -2.09 14.35 15.52
N ILE A 28 -0.77 14.26 15.37
CA ILE A 28 -0.13 13.54 14.26
C ILE A 28 0.74 12.43 14.84
N LEU A 29 0.62 11.22 14.30
CA LEU A 29 1.49 10.08 14.57
C LEU A 29 2.23 9.72 13.28
N ARG A 30 3.55 9.57 13.35
CA ARG A 30 4.41 9.16 12.23
C ARG A 30 5.14 7.88 12.57
N LEU A 31 5.02 6.89 11.70
CA LEU A 31 5.73 5.62 11.78
C LEU A 31 6.75 5.59 10.63
N TYR A 32 8.02 5.50 10.97
CA TYR A 32 9.13 5.42 10.02
C TYR A 32 9.66 4.01 9.97
N GLY A 33 10.09 3.59 8.79
CA GLY A 33 10.66 2.27 8.59
C GLY A 33 10.99 2.00 7.14
N THR A 34 11.29 0.75 6.86
CA THR A 34 11.41 0.24 5.49
C THR A 34 10.14 -0.53 5.15
N ALA A 35 9.86 -0.70 3.87
CA ALA A 35 8.75 -1.52 3.43
C ALA A 35 9.16 -2.43 2.29
N ARG A 36 8.42 -3.52 2.11
CA ARG A 36 8.54 -4.36 0.93
C ARG A 36 7.16 -4.61 0.34
N CYS A 37 7.12 -4.67 -0.98
CA CYS A 37 5.90 -4.95 -1.73
C CYS A 37 5.73 -6.47 -1.88
N VAL A 38 4.57 -7.00 -1.52
CA VAL A 38 4.15 -8.38 -1.77
C VAL A 38 3.08 -8.34 -2.85
N PHE A 39 3.27 -9.11 -3.92
CA PHE A 39 2.35 -9.17 -5.04
C PHE A 39 1.49 -10.45 -4.99
N PRO A 40 0.33 -10.50 -5.69
CA PRO A 40 -0.54 -11.68 -5.76
C PRO A 40 0.13 -13.03 -6.03
N ASP A 41 1.22 -13.03 -6.79
CA ASP A 41 2.02 -14.20 -7.18
C ASP A 41 3.07 -14.60 -6.13
N ALA A 42 3.22 -13.83 -5.05
CA ALA A 42 4.18 -14.14 -3.99
C ALA A 42 3.67 -15.31 -3.10
N PRO A 43 4.55 -16.24 -2.67
CA PRO A 43 4.15 -17.40 -1.86
C PRO A 43 3.42 -17.09 -0.54
N GLU A 44 3.73 -15.93 0.02
CA GLU A 44 3.18 -15.43 1.28
C GLU A 44 1.89 -14.60 1.14
N TRP A 45 1.41 -14.40 -0.09
CA TRP A 45 0.25 -13.57 -0.39
C TRP A 45 -0.98 -14.01 0.39
N GLU A 46 -1.36 -15.28 0.31
CA GLU A 46 -2.58 -15.82 0.96
C GLU A 46 -2.58 -15.60 2.47
N ALA A 47 -1.42 -15.76 3.12
CA ALA A 47 -1.28 -15.55 4.57
C ALA A 47 -1.40 -14.07 4.97
N LEU A 48 -1.07 -13.16 4.07
CA LEU A 48 -1.11 -11.71 4.31
C LEU A 48 -2.46 -11.11 3.91
N ILE A 49 -3.02 -11.49 2.76
CA ILE A 49 -4.27 -10.94 2.25
C ILE A 49 -5.45 -11.26 3.18
N GLY A 50 -5.41 -12.42 3.85
CA GLY A 50 -6.40 -12.80 4.86
C GLY A 50 -6.46 -11.89 6.10
N ARG A 51 -5.50 -10.95 6.26
CA ARG A 51 -5.56 -9.92 7.31
C ARG A 51 -6.45 -8.73 6.94
N PHE A 52 -6.90 -8.66 5.69
CA PHE A 52 -7.74 -7.60 5.17
C PHE A 52 -9.17 -8.10 4.92
N GLY A 53 -10.11 -7.17 4.77
CA GLY A 53 -11.46 -7.49 4.31
C GLY A 53 -11.48 -7.87 2.82
N ILE A 54 -12.68 -8.16 2.30
CA ILE A 54 -12.87 -8.43 0.87
C ILE A 54 -12.55 -7.14 0.10
N HIS A 55 -11.46 -7.18 -0.67
CA HIS A 55 -11.15 -6.16 -1.67
C HIS A 55 -11.20 -6.82 -3.05
N PRO A 56 -11.98 -6.28 -4.01
CA PRO A 56 -12.17 -6.91 -5.31
C PRO A 56 -10.93 -6.82 -6.22
N ILE A 57 -9.99 -5.91 -5.94
CA ILE A 57 -8.81 -5.71 -6.79
C ILE A 57 -7.55 -5.39 -5.96
N PRO A 58 -7.05 -6.33 -5.14
CA PRO A 58 -5.83 -6.12 -4.38
C PRO A 58 -4.62 -6.16 -5.33
N ARG A 59 -3.90 -5.02 -5.43
CA ARG A 59 -2.75 -4.89 -6.36
C ARG A 59 -1.43 -5.35 -5.75
N SER A 60 -1.26 -5.05 -4.46
CA SER A 60 -0.11 -5.45 -3.66
C SER A 60 -0.41 -5.24 -2.18
N ILE A 61 0.40 -5.87 -1.33
CA ILE A 61 0.43 -5.67 0.12
C ILE A 61 1.77 -5.06 0.47
N MET A 62 1.75 -3.96 1.24
CA MET A 62 2.97 -3.36 1.78
C MET A 62 3.23 -3.93 3.17
N VAL A 63 4.33 -4.67 3.32
CA VAL A 63 4.81 -5.13 4.62
C VAL A 63 5.84 -4.13 5.12
N VAL A 64 5.53 -3.44 6.23
CA VAL A 64 6.34 -2.35 6.76
C VAL A 64 7.04 -2.78 8.05
N SER A 65 8.36 -2.64 8.07
CA SER A 65 9.21 -2.86 9.25
C SER A 65 9.53 -1.52 9.90
N LEU A 66 8.91 -1.25 11.05
CA LEU A 66 9.03 0.03 11.74
C LEU A 66 10.33 0.14 12.54
N THR A 67 11.03 1.26 12.40
CA THR A 67 12.28 1.57 13.10
C THR A 67 12.13 2.74 14.07
N ARG A 68 11.18 3.65 13.82
CA ARG A 68 10.95 4.82 14.68
C ARG A 68 9.50 5.24 14.68
N ILE A 69 9.02 5.67 15.84
CA ILE A 69 7.69 6.26 16.03
C ILE A 69 7.88 7.67 16.58
N THR A 70 7.19 8.65 16.00
CA THR A 70 7.14 10.02 16.53
C THR A 70 5.72 10.55 16.51
N ASP A 71 5.45 11.49 17.41
CA ASP A 71 4.17 12.17 17.49
C ASP A 71 4.35 13.69 17.58
N SER A 72 3.31 14.44 17.24
CA SER A 72 3.30 15.91 17.40
C SER A 72 1.90 16.41 17.74
N CYS A 73 1.82 17.63 18.29
CA CYS A 73 0.58 18.22 18.79
C CYS A 73 -0.49 18.44 17.72
N GLY A 74 -0.10 18.60 16.44
CA GLY A 74 -1.05 18.68 15.33
C GLY A 74 -1.92 19.93 15.29
N PHE A 75 -1.52 21.04 15.93
CA PHE A 75 -2.35 22.26 16.03
C PHE A 75 -2.72 22.91 14.68
N THR A 76 -2.04 22.55 13.60
CA THR A 76 -2.35 23.00 12.23
C THR A 76 -3.20 22.00 11.43
N VAL A 77 -3.54 20.85 12.02
CA VAL A 77 -4.42 19.85 11.39
C VAL A 77 -5.85 20.39 11.44
N PRO A 78 -6.58 20.45 10.31
CA PRO A 78 -7.95 20.93 10.30
C PRO A 78 -8.90 19.94 10.97
N GLU A 79 -10.00 20.45 11.53
CA GLU A 79 -11.14 19.62 11.88
C GLU A 79 -11.88 19.20 10.61
N MET A 80 -12.18 17.90 10.47
CA MET A 80 -12.90 17.35 9.33
C MET A 80 -13.85 16.23 9.78
N ASP A 81 -15.04 16.20 9.20
CA ASP A 81 -16.01 15.12 9.39
C ASP A 81 -15.92 14.08 8.26
N LEU A 82 -15.94 12.80 8.63
CA LEU A 82 -16.07 11.72 7.67
C LEU A 82 -17.53 11.66 7.20
N VAL A 83 -17.78 12.10 5.96
CA VAL A 83 -19.12 12.02 5.36
C VAL A 83 -19.50 10.58 5.03
N ARG A 84 -18.63 9.88 4.29
CA ARG A 84 -18.75 8.44 3.96
C ARG A 84 -17.48 7.92 3.30
N GLU A 85 -17.28 6.61 3.34
CA GLU A 85 -16.37 5.89 2.45
C GLU A 85 -17.00 5.76 1.06
N ARG A 86 -16.19 5.86 0.00
CA ARG A 86 -16.64 5.67 -1.39
C ARG A 86 -16.30 4.25 -1.82
N ASP A 87 -17.28 3.56 -2.38
CA ASP A 87 -17.18 2.21 -2.93
C ASP A 87 -16.94 2.20 -4.46
N LEU A 88 -16.68 3.37 -5.07
CA LEU A 88 -16.54 3.51 -6.52
C LEU A 88 -15.45 2.61 -7.13
N GLN A 89 -14.34 2.43 -6.41
CA GLN A 89 -13.27 1.54 -6.86
C GLN A 89 -13.74 0.08 -6.88
N ASP A 90 -14.43 -0.33 -5.82
CA ASP A 90 -14.94 -1.69 -5.70
C ASP A 90 -15.99 -1.96 -6.77
N GLN A 91 -16.94 -1.02 -6.95
CA GLN A 91 -17.93 -1.10 -8.01
C GLN A 91 -17.30 -1.12 -9.41
N TRP A 92 -16.24 -0.35 -9.65
CA TRP A 92 -15.52 -0.37 -10.93
C TRP A 92 -14.84 -1.72 -11.16
N GLY A 93 -14.25 -2.30 -10.12
CA GLY A 93 -13.60 -3.61 -10.19
C GLY A 93 -14.56 -4.76 -10.42
N MET A 94 -15.68 -4.78 -9.70
CA MET A 94 -16.71 -5.83 -9.83
C MET A 94 -17.36 -5.87 -11.23
N ARG A 95 -17.24 -4.80 -12.02
CA ARG A 95 -17.71 -4.75 -13.41
C ARG A 95 -16.69 -5.26 -14.44
N LYS A 96 -15.52 -5.73 -13.99
CA LYS A 96 -14.43 -6.20 -14.83
C LYS A 96 -14.13 -7.66 -14.54
N SER A 97 -13.77 -8.38 -15.59
CA SER A 97 -13.12 -9.68 -15.46
C SER A 97 -11.67 -9.54 -14.96
N ASP A 98 -11.12 -10.61 -14.42
CA ASP A 98 -9.72 -10.66 -13.97
C ASP A 98 -8.76 -10.26 -15.11
N GLN A 99 -9.01 -10.75 -16.32
CA GLN A 99 -8.22 -10.40 -17.51
C GLN A 99 -8.26 -8.89 -17.82
N GLU A 100 -9.44 -8.27 -17.76
CA GLU A 100 -9.57 -6.82 -17.98
C GLU A 100 -8.84 -6.00 -16.90
N LEU A 101 -8.81 -6.50 -15.66
CA LEU A 101 -8.09 -5.86 -14.57
C LEU A 101 -6.58 -5.98 -14.76
N GLU A 102 -6.09 -7.15 -15.15
CA GLU A 102 -4.69 -7.35 -15.47
C GLU A 102 -4.23 -6.48 -16.65
N ASP A 103 -5.01 -6.43 -17.74
CA ASP A 103 -4.70 -5.60 -18.90
C ASP A 103 -4.69 -4.12 -18.53
N TYR A 104 -5.64 -3.70 -17.70
CA TYR A 104 -5.66 -2.34 -17.15
C TYR A 104 -4.38 -2.04 -16.36
N MET A 105 -3.97 -2.93 -15.45
CA MET A 105 -2.76 -2.75 -14.66
C MET A 105 -1.50 -2.70 -15.54
N ARG A 106 -1.39 -3.57 -16.55
CA ARG A 106 -0.28 -3.56 -17.52
C ARG A 106 -0.22 -2.23 -18.29
N GLN A 107 -1.36 -1.71 -18.72
CA GLN A 107 -1.41 -0.49 -19.54
C GLN A 107 -1.27 0.81 -18.73
N LYS A 108 -1.82 0.85 -17.51
CA LYS A 108 -1.98 2.10 -16.73
C LYS A 108 -1.12 2.16 -15.48
N ASN A 109 -0.53 1.04 -15.05
CA ASN A 109 0.17 0.93 -13.78
C ASN A 109 1.51 0.18 -13.92
N SER A 110 2.12 0.17 -15.10
CA SER A 110 3.41 -0.49 -15.35
C SER A 110 4.62 0.34 -14.92
N ALA A 111 4.47 1.66 -14.77
CA ALA A 111 5.51 2.56 -14.30
C ALA A 111 5.02 3.45 -13.16
N GLY A 112 5.93 3.78 -12.25
CA GLY A 112 5.78 4.78 -11.21
C GLY A 112 5.83 6.19 -11.76
N ILE A 113 5.55 7.17 -10.91
CA ILE A 113 5.60 8.61 -11.26
C ILE A 113 7.03 9.04 -11.62
N ASP A 114 8.03 8.37 -11.04
CA ASP A 114 9.45 8.53 -11.33
C ASP A 114 9.92 7.78 -12.59
N GLY A 115 9.01 7.08 -13.28
CA GLY A 115 9.31 6.30 -14.47
C GLY A 115 9.94 4.93 -14.20
N LEU A 116 10.10 4.52 -12.93
CA LEU A 116 10.59 3.20 -12.58
C LEU A 116 9.50 2.13 -12.79
N PRO A 117 9.85 0.88 -13.12
CA PRO A 117 8.87 -0.20 -13.21
C PRO A 117 8.10 -0.38 -11.90
N ALA A 118 6.77 -0.46 -11.98
CA ALA A 118 5.89 -0.63 -10.81
C ALA A 118 5.90 -2.07 -10.24
N ARG A 119 6.27 -3.04 -11.08
CA ARG A 119 6.70 -4.38 -10.68
C ARG A 119 8.12 -4.57 -11.23
N PRO A 120 9.09 -5.04 -10.43
CA PRO A 120 10.35 -5.50 -11.01
C PRO A 120 10.04 -6.63 -11.99
N HIS A 121 10.65 -6.60 -13.17
CA HIS A 121 10.61 -7.74 -14.09
C HIS A 121 11.12 -8.96 -13.34
N GLN A 122 10.32 -10.02 -13.25
CA GLN A 122 10.86 -11.34 -12.93
C GLN A 122 11.68 -11.75 -14.14
N GLU A 123 13.01 -11.77 -14.01
CA GLU A 123 13.85 -12.51 -14.94
C GLU A 123 13.39 -13.97 -14.86
N GLN A 124 12.93 -14.50 -16.00
CA GLN A 124 12.60 -15.91 -16.17
C GLN A 124 13.86 -16.77 -16.15
#